data_AF-A0A355BDE5-F1
#
_entry.id   AF-A0A355BDE5-F1
#
_cell.length_a   1.000
_cell.length_b   1.000
_cell.length_c   1.000
_cell.angle_alpha   90.00
_cell.angle_beta   90.00
_cell.angle_gamma   90.00
#
_symmetry.space_group_name_H-M   'P 1'
#
loop_
_entity.id
_entity.type
_entity.pdbx_description
1 polymer ?
#
loop_
_entity_poly.entity_id
_entity_poly.type
_entity_poly.pdbx_seq_one_letter_code
_entity_poly.pdbx_strand_id
1 'polypeptide(L)' 'MKINQLHIEIDGIDKEILRELMSDARKPILQIANKIGISGAAIHQRLKKLEQSGV' A
#
# COMPACT_ATOMS: atom_id res chain seq x y z
N MET A 1 6.33 -16.36 -23.70
CA MET A 1 5.94 -16.08 -22.31
C MET A 1 5.13 -14.80 -22.30
N LYS A 2 3.84 -14.82 -21.95
CA LYS A 2 3.04 -13.60 -21.84
C LYS A 2 3.38 -12.93 -20.52
N ILE A 3 4.09 -11.81 -20.56
CA ILE A 3 4.26 -10.93 -19.42
C ILE A 3 2.92 -10.19 -19.31
N ASN A 4 2.06 -10.60 -18.37
CA ASN A 4 0.85 -9.86 -18.04
C ASN A 4 1.29 -8.56 -17.38
N GLN A 5 1.43 -7.50 -18.18
CA GLN A 5 1.76 -6.17 -17.69
C GLN A 5 0.49 -5.58 -17.08
N LEU A 6 0.19 -5.96 -15.84
CA LEU A 6 -0.83 -5.32 -15.02
C LEU A 6 -0.34 -3.90 -14.74
N HIS A 7 -0.78 -2.94 -15.55
CA HIS A 7 -0.55 -1.51 -15.30
C HIS A 7 -1.35 -1.11 -14.06
N ILE A 8 -0.70 -1.18 -12.90
CA ILE A 8 -1.22 -0.61 -11.66
C ILE A 8 -0.75 0.84 -11.55
N GLU A 9 -1.74 1.73 -11.45
CA GLU A 9 -1.50 3.10 -11.04
C GLU A 9 -1.33 3.12 -9.52
N ILE A 10 -0.08 3.30 -9.09
CA ILE A 10 0.30 3.54 -7.69
C ILE A 10 0.24 5.04 -7.44
N ASP A 11 -0.66 5.47 -6.56
CA ASP A 11 -0.81 6.88 -6.22
C ASP A 11 0.19 7.33 -5.13
N GLY A 12 0.10 8.59 -4.72
CA GLY A 12 0.99 9.15 -3.68
C GLY A 12 0.79 8.53 -2.30
N ILE A 13 -0.44 8.11 -1.98
CA ILE A 13 -0.78 7.48 -0.70
C ILE A 13 -0.21 6.07 -0.65
N ASP A 14 -0.37 5.30 -1.73
CA ASP A 14 0.18 3.94 -1.84
C ASP A 14 1.70 3.95 -1.65
N LYS A 15 2.39 4.93 -2.23
CA LYS A 15 3.84 5.12 -2.05
C LYS A 15 4.21 5.42 -0.61
N GLU A 16 3.46 6.28 0.08
CA GLU A 16 3.68 6.56 1.50
C GLU A 16 3.47 5.32 2.37
N ILE A 17 2.39 4.56 2.15
CA ILE A 17 2.12 3.31 2.87
C ILE A 17 3.30 2.34 2.69
N LEU A 18 3.72 2.12 1.43
CA LEU A 18 4.85 1.24 1.13
C LEU A 18 6.15 1.74 1.76
N ARG A 19 6.44 3.05 1.75
CA ARG A 19 7.61 3.61 2.44
C ARG A 19 7.58 3.36 3.94
N GLU A 20 6.44 3.57 4.58
CA GLU A 20 6.30 3.34 6.01
C GLU A 20 6.54 1.88 6.39
N LEU A 21 6.04 0.95 5.58
CA LEU A 21 6.21 -0.50 5.76
C LEU A 21 7.60 -0.99 5.37
N MET A 22 8.24 -0.41 4.35
CA MET A 22 9.63 -0.70 4.01
C MET A 22 10.59 -0.25 5.11
N SER A 23 10.28 0.88 5.76
CA SER A 23 11.05 1.37 6.90
C SER A 23 10.84 0.51 8.15
N ASP A 24 9.62 0.04 8.40
CA ASP A 24 9.29 -0.87 9.50
C ASP A 24 8.04 -1.69 9.15
N ALA A 25 8.25 -2.95 8.77
CA ALA A 25 7.17 -3.85 8.36
C ALA A 25 6.24 -4.24 9.52
N ARG A 26 6.64 -4.00 10.78
CA ARG A 26 5.83 -4.28 11.97
C ARG A 26 5.06 -3.04 12.45
N LYS A 27 5.22 -1.90 11.77
CA LYS A 27 4.52 -0.68 12.12
C LYS A 27 3.00 -0.91 12.07
N PRO A 28 2.25 -0.62 13.14
CA PRO A 28 0.81 -0.84 13.15
C PRO A 28 0.10 -0.01 12.08
N ILE A 29 -0.83 -0.62 11.36
CA ILE A 29 -1.64 0.05 10.31
C ILE A 29 -2.30 1.32 10.84
N LEU A 30 -2.75 1.34 12.09
CA LEU A 30 -3.36 2.51 12.71
C LEU A 30 -2.39 3.71 12.81
N GLN A 31 -1.10 3.46 13.06
CA GLN A 31 -0.12 4.54 13.09
C GLN A 31 0.13 5.12 11.70
N ILE A 32 0.22 4.26 10.68
CA ILE A 32 0.36 4.67 9.28
C ILE A 32 -0.88 5.47 8.84
N ALA A 33 -2.07 4.99 9.20
CA ALA A 33 -3.36 5.65 8.95
C ALA A 33 -3.41 7.06 9.54
N ASN A 34 -3.02 7.20 10.82
CA ASN A 34 -2.99 8.50 11.49
C ASN A 34 -1.98 9.46 10.86
N LYS A 35 -0.80 8.96 10.45
CA LYS A 35 0.23 9.78 9.80
C LYS A 35 -0.22 10.31 8.43
N ILE A 36 -0.84 9.46 7.62
CA ILE A 36 -1.28 9.80 6.26
C ILE A 36 -2.62 10.56 6.27
N GLY A 37 -3.42 10.43 7.34
CA GLY A 37 -4.71 11.09 7.48
C GLY A 37 -5.86 10.34 6.81
N ILE A 38 -5.77 9.00 6.75
CA ILE A 38 -6.82 8.14 6.18
C ILE A 38 -7.24 7.05 7.19
N SER A 39 -8.37 6.39 6.94
CA SER A 39 -8.81 5.29 7.81
C SER A 39 -7.94 4.04 7.64
N GLY A 40 -7.79 3.25 8.70
CA GLY A 40 -7.08 1.96 8.63
C GLY A 40 -7.71 0.99 7.62
N ALA A 41 -9.04 1.02 7.47
CA ALA A 41 -9.75 0.26 6.46
C ALA A 41 -9.34 0.66 5.03
N ALA A 42 -9.10 1.94 4.76
CA ALA A 42 -8.63 2.42 3.46
C ALA A 42 -7.22 1.90 3.15
N ILE A 43 -6.33 1.84 4.13
CA ILE A 43 -5.00 1.22 3.97
C ILE A 43 -5.12 -0.26 3.62
N HIS A 44 -5.97 -1.01 4.32
CA HIS A 44 -6.17 -2.43 4.03
C HIS A 44 -6.64 -2.68 2.59
N GLN A 45 -7.58 -1.87 2.07
CA GLN A 45 -8.03 -1.99 0.68
C GLN A 45 -6.91 -1.71 -0.32
N ARG A 46 -6.10 -0.69 -0.04
CA ARG A 46 -4.95 -0.30 -0.88
C ARG A 46 -3.87 -1.37 -0.90
N LEU A 47 -3.47 -1.88 0.26
CA LEU A 47 -2.51 -2.99 0.36
C LEU A 47 -3.00 -4.22 -0.39
N LYS A 48 -4.26 -4.61 -0.21
CA LYS A 48 -4.85 -5.74 -0.93
C LYS A 48 -4.79 -5.55 -2.46
N LYS A 49 -5.04 -4.34 -2.94
CA LYS A 49 -4.95 -4.02 -4.38
C LYS A 49 -3.51 -4.14 -4.90
N LEU A 50 -2.54 -3.66 -4.12
CA LEU A 50 -1.11 -3.76 -4.44
C LEU A 50 -0.66 -5.24 -4.46
N GLU A 51 -1.00 -6.01 -3.43
CA GLU A 51 -0.68 -7.45 -3.35
C GLU A 51 -1.26 -8.24 -4.53
N GLN A 52 -2.53 -7.97 -4.88
CA GLN A 52 -3.20 -8.61 -6.02
C GLN A 52 -2.53 -8.31 -7.36
N SER A 53 -1.78 -7.22 -7.45
CA SER A 53 -1.03 -6.87 -8.66
C SER A 53 0.35 -7.48 -8.78
N GLY A 54 0.81 -8.19 -7.74
CA GLY A 54 2.15 -8.76 -7.70
C GLY A 54 3.24 -7.76 -7.29
N VAL A 55 2.85 -6.65 -6.65
CA VAL A 55 3.74 -5.80 -5.84
C VAL A 55 3.88 -6.42 -4.46
#